data_AF-A0A0H2MY53-F1
#
_entry.id   AF-A0A0H2MY53-F1
#
_cell.length_a   1.000
_cell.length_b   1.000
_cell.length_c   1.000
_cell.angle_alpha   90.00
_cell.angle_beta   90.00
_cell.angle_gamma   90.00
#
_symmetry.space_group_name_H-M   'P 1'
#
loop_
_entity.id
_entity.type
_entity.pdbx_description
1 polymer ?
#
loop_
_entity_poly.entity_id
_entity_poly.type
_entity_poly.pdbx_seq_one_letter_code
_entity_poly.pdbx_strand_id
1 'polypeptide(L)'
;MPRDGVLPLRSSFFPEKVPQLLPNLIIYEMVSENFIRFRLAGTAVRERMGFDPTGKNYLDFVADERKAKASQSFFSVVEQPCGMRVVSNHGMSSGRRMFLEVFMLPLENDMSPNPIVLCQSNEIKPDTDDYIGDNARLENVTVMRRDFMDIGAGISSFQD
;
A
#
# COMPACT_ATOMS: atom_id res chain seq x y z
N MET A 1 -19.72 2.59 -9.02
CA MET A 1 -19.32 1.57 -10.00
C MET A 1 -20.38 0.48 -9.99
N PRO A 2 -20.82 -0.05 -11.15
CA PRO A 2 -21.72 -1.21 -11.17
C PRO A 2 -21.03 -2.41 -10.49
N ARG A 3 -21.77 -3.17 -9.67
CA ARG A 3 -21.25 -4.38 -8.99
C ARG A 3 -21.65 -5.61 -9.80
N ASP A 4 -20.83 -6.00 -10.76
CA ASP A 4 -20.83 -7.37 -11.25
C ASP A 4 -19.73 -8.09 -10.45
N GLY A 5 -20.10 -8.72 -9.33
CA GLY A 5 -19.15 -9.35 -8.39
C GLY A 5 -18.83 -8.52 -7.13
N VAL A 6 -17.86 -9.01 -6.34
CA VAL A 6 -17.42 -8.39 -5.07
C VAL A 6 -16.51 -7.18 -5.32
N LEU A 7 -15.59 -7.31 -6.28
CA LEU A 7 -14.57 -6.31 -6.57
C LEU A 7 -14.93 -5.50 -7.82
N PRO A 8 -14.60 -4.20 -7.87
CA PRO A 8 -14.70 -3.45 -9.10
C PRO A 8 -13.61 -3.89 -10.08
N LEU A 9 -13.97 -3.92 -11.37
CA LEU A 9 -13.03 -4.20 -12.45
C LEU A 9 -11.99 -3.09 -12.57
N ARG A 10 -10.74 -3.47 -12.84
CA ARG A 10 -9.64 -2.54 -13.09
C ARG A 10 -9.96 -1.60 -14.25
N SER A 11 -10.58 -2.07 -15.32
CA SER A 11 -11.01 -1.24 -16.46
C SER A 11 -12.07 -0.19 -16.10
N SER A 12 -12.82 -0.40 -15.01
CA SER A 12 -13.86 0.53 -14.53
C SER A 12 -13.31 1.64 -13.61
N PHE A 13 -12.05 1.54 -13.19
CA PHE A 13 -11.38 2.53 -12.36
C PHE A 13 -10.67 3.59 -13.20
N PHE A 14 -11.22 4.81 -13.16
CA PHE A 14 -10.74 5.99 -13.88
C PHE A 14 -10.20 7.02 -12.87
N PRO A 15 -8.92 6.92 -12.45
CA PRO A 15 -8.37 7.76 -11.40
C PRO A 15 -8.36 9.26 -11.77
N GLU A 16 -8.36 9.60 -13.05
CA GLU A 16 -8.48 10.97 -13.57
C GLU A 16 -9.80 11.65 -13.21
N LYS A 17 -10.84 10.89 -12.83
CA LYS A 17 -12.11 11.44 -12.34
C LYS A 17 -12.02 11.96 -10.90
N VAL A 18 -10.94 11.66 -10.19
CA VAL A 18 -10.71 12.13 -8.81
C VAL A 18 -9.28 12.69 -8.69
N PRO A 19 -8.98 13.85 -9.31
CA PRO A 19 -7.62 14.34 -9.49
C PRO A 19 -6.85 14.53 -8.18
N GLN A 20 -7.54 14.89 -7.11
CA GLN A 20 -6.97 15.10 -5.77
C GLN A 20 -6.31 13.84 -5.18
N LEU A 21 -6.67 12.64 -5.64
CA LEU A 21 -6.07 11.38 -5.17
C LEU A 21 -4.81 10.99 -5.97
N LEU A 22 -4.67 11.51 -7.20
CA LEU A 22 -3.61 11.10 -8.13
C LEU A 22 -2.18 11.24 -7.59
N PRO A 23 -1.81 12.33 -6.88
CA PRO A 23 -0.43 12.50 -6.40
C PRO A 23 0.00 11.39 -5.44
N ASN A 24 -0.94 10.84 -4.67
CA ASN A 24 -0.70 9.86 -3.60
C ASN A 24 -1.13 8.44 -3.98
N LEU A 25 -1.54 8.23 -5.23
CA LEU A 25 -2.03 6.96 -5.74
C LEU A 25 -0.86 6.03 -6.08
N ILE A 26 -0.98 4.75 -5.74
CA ILE A 26 -0.06 3.70 -6.16
C ILE A 26 -0.91 2.55 -6.70
N ILE A 27 -0.45 1.90 -7.76
CA ILE A 27 -1.08 0.67 -8.26
C ILE A 27 0.00 -0.41 -8.29
N TYR A 28 -0.27 -1.51 -7.61
CA TYR A 28 0.57 -2.70 -7.61
C TYR A 28 -0.08 -3.81 -8.42
N GLU A 29 0.75 -4.58 -9.13
CA GLU A 29 0.37 -5.84 -9.76
C GLU A 29 1.02 -6.99 -9.00
N MET A 30 0.19 -7.92 -8.54
CA MET A 30 0.58 -9.07 -7.73
C MET A 30 1.06 -10.20 -8.65
N VAL A 31 2.32 -10.13 -9.11
CA VAL A 31 2.86 -11.08 -10.10
C VAL A 31 3.29 -12.40 -9.45
N SER A 32 3.97 -12.34 -8.30
CA SER A 32 4.29 -13.50 -7.46
C SER A 32 4.69 -13.05 -6.06
N GLU A 33 4.82 -13.98 -5.12
CA GLU A 33 5.27 -13.70 -3.74
C GLU A 33 6.62 -12.97 -3.67
N ASN A 34 7.46 -13.10 -4.71
CA ASN A 34 8.78 -12.45 -4.77
C ASN A 34 8.80 -11.23 -5.70
N PHE A 35 7.71 -10.95 -6.40
CA PHE A 35 7.66 -9.87 -7.39
C PHE A 35 6.30 -9.16 -7.36
N ILE A 36 6.27 -8.00 -6.69
CA ILE A 36 5.12 -7.11 -6.64
C ILE A 36 5.46 -5.89 -7.48
N ARG A 37 4.87 -5.77 -8.66
CA ARG A 37 5.28 -4.78 -9.65
C ARG A 37 4.57 -3.45 -9.42
N PHE A 38 5.31 -2.34 -9.40
CA PHE A 38 4.71 -1.02 -9.52
C PHE A 38 4.15 -0.81 -10.93
N ARG A 39 2.84 -0.59 -11.04
CA ARG A 39 2.17 -0.19 -12.30
C ARG A 39 2.02 1.31 -12.42
N LEU A 40 1.84 1.99 -11.29
CA LEU A 40 1.71 3.43 -11.20
C LEU A 40 2.20 3.88 -9.82
N ALA A 41 2.91 5.00 -9.78
CA ALA A 41 3.15 5.77 -8.58
C ALA A 41 2.82 7.23 -8.88
N GLY A 42 2.03 7.87 -8.02
CA GLY A 42 1.66 9.27 -8.13
C GLY A 42 2.86 10.20 -7.90
N THR A 43 2.73 11.47 -8.28
CA THR A 43 3.83 12.44 -8.22
C THR A 43 4.40 12.62 -6.82
N ALA A 44 3.55 12.76 -5.79
CA ALA A 44 4.02 12.89 -4.40
C ALA A 44 4.71 11.61 -3.89
N VAL A 45 4.28 10.43 -4.36
CA VAL A 45 4.96 9.17 -4.06
C VAL A 45 6.36 9.14 -4.68
N ARG A 46 6.49 9.55 -5.95
CA ARG A 46 7.78 9.62 -6.66
C ARG A 46 8.72 10.63 -6.00
N GLU A 47 8.21 11.80 -5.61
CA GLU A 47 8.98 12.81 -4.87
C GLU A 47 9.52 12.25 -3.56
N ARG A 48 8.68 11.54 -2.78
CA ARG A 48 9.12 10.88 -1.54
C ARG A 48 10.14 9.78 -1.78
N MET A 49 10.03 9.03 -2.88
CA MET A 49 11.01 7.98 -3.24
C MET A 49 12.28 8.55 -3.87
N GLY A 50 12.24 9.77 -4.41
CA GLY A 50 13.35 10.40 -5.14
C GLY A 50 13.53 9.90 -6.57
N PHE A 51 12.68 8.98 -7.06
CA PHE A 51 12.69 8.47 -8.44
C PHE A 51 11.33 7.86 -8.82
N ASP A 52 11.13 7.50 -10.10
CA ASP A 52 9.95 6.77 -10.55
C ASP A 52 10.15 5.24 -10.38
N PRO A 53 9.39 4.57 -9.48
CA PRO A 53 9.53 3.14 -9.24
C PRO A 53 8.77 2.27 -10.24
N THR A 54 8.06 2.85 -11.22
CA THR A 54 7.23 2.10 -12.17
C THR A 54 8.03 0.98 -12.87
N GLY A 55 7.46 -0.22 -12.90
CA GLY A 55 8.06 -1.43 -13.45
C GLY A 55 8.99 -2.20 -12.50
N LYS A 56 9.44 -1.58 -11.40
CA LYS A 56 10.31 -2.21 -10.40
C LYS A 56 9.52 -3.07 -9.42
N ASN A 57 10.24 -3.90 -8.67
CA ASN A 57 9.70 -4.70 -7.58
C ASN A 57 9.56 -3.85 -6.31
N TYR A 58 8.39 -3.85 -5.70
CA TYR A 58 8.17 -3.26 -4.38
C TYR A 58 9.12 -3.81 -3.32
N LEU A 59 9.37 -5.12 -3.35
CA LEU A 59 10.19 -5.77 -2.32
C LEU A 59 11.63 -5.28 -2.34
N ASP A 60 12.16 -4.77 -3.45
CA ASP A 60 13.52 -4.20 -3.52
C ASP A 60 13.69 -2.97 -2.61
N PHE A 61 12.58 -2.36 -2.17
CA PHE A 61 12.55 -1.20 -1.26
C PHE A 61 12.15 -1.56 0.17
N VAL A 62 12.00 -2.85 0.46
CA VAL A 62 11.69 -3.36 1.80
C VAL A 62 12.94 -4.04 2.36
N ALA A 63 13.25 -3.78 3.63
CA ALA A 63 14.34 -4.46 4.33
C ALA A 63 14.21 -5.98 4.23
N ASP A 64 15.32 -6.69 4.00
CA ASP A 64 15.32 -8.13 3.67
C ASP A 64 14.51 -8.98 4.64
N GLU A 65 14.68 -8.76 5.95
CA GLU A 65 13.96 -9.45 7.02
C GLU A 65 12.43 -9.26 6.97
N ARG A 66 11.95 -8.20 6.32
CA ARG A 66 10.52 -7.86 6.20
C ARG A 66 9.92 -8.23 4.85
N LYS A 67 10.71 -8.59 3.83
CA LYS A 67 10.21 -8.85 2.47
C LYS A 67 9.12 -9.92 2.44
N ALA A 68 9.34 -11.06 3.08
CA ALA A 68 8.39 -12.17 3.12
C ALA A 68 7.04 -11.73 3.72
N LYS A 69 7.11 -11.07 4.88
CA LYS A 69 5.93 -10.60 5.60
C LYS A 69 5.20 -9.46 4.89
N ALA A 70 5.95 -8.55 4.26
CA ALA A 70 5.38 -7.50 3.41
C ALA A 70 4.64 -8.11 2.22
N SER A 71 5.24 -9.10 1.56
CA SER A 71 4.59 -9.81 0.46
C SER A 71 3.29 -10.50 0.90
N GLN A 72 3.35 -11.30 1.98
CA GLN A 72 2.17 -11.96 2.56
C GLN A 72 1.05 -10.96 2.88
N SER A 73 1.38 -9.79 3.41
CA SER A 73 0.39 -8.75 3.68
C SER A 73 -0.33 -8.28 2.41
N PHE A 74 0.36 -8.11 1.28
CA PHE A 74 -0.29 -7.75 0.02
C PHE A 74 -1.13 -8.91 -0.54
N PHE A 75 -0.61 -10.14 -0.50
CA PHE A 75 -1.33 -11.32 -0.98
C PHE A 75 -2.59 -11.61 -0.16
N SER A 76 -2.55 -11.35 1.14
CA SER A 76 -3.70 -11.54 2.05
C SER A 76 -4.94 -10.73 1.64
N VAL A 77 -4.75 -9.57 1.01
CA VAL A 77 -5.80 -8.64 0.55
C VAL A 77 -6.46 -9.13 -0.73
N VAL A 78 -5.73 -9.87 -1.58
CA VAL A 78 -6.24 -10.38 -2.87
C VAL A 78 -6.77 -11.81 -2.75
N GLU A 79 -6.19 -12.64 -1.89
CA GLU A 79 -6.63 -14.01 -1.63
C GLU A 79 -7.94 -14.05 -0.84
N GLN A 80 -8.08 -13.16 0.15
CA GLN A 80 -9.33 -12.87 0.83
C GLN A 80 -9.68 -11.41 0.54
N PRO A 81 -10.46 -11.12 -0.52
CA PRO A 81 -10.81 -9.78 -0.92
C PRO A 81 -11.33 -8.91 0.23
N CYS A 82 -10.47 -8.03 0.75
CA CYS A 82 -10.77 -7.13 1.85
C CYS A 82 -10.00 -5.83 1.67
N GLY A 83 -10.37 -4.77 2.38
CA GLY A 83 -9.54 -3.57 2.48
C GLY A 83 -8.50 -3.73 3.58
N MET A 84 -7.36 -3.07 3.44
CA MET A 84 -6.35 -3.00 4.50
C MET A 84 -5.92 -1.55 4.71
N ARG A 85 -5.86 -1.12 5.96
CA ARG A 85 -5.28 0.16 6.37
C ARG A 85 -3.99 -0.12 7.12
N VAL A 86 -2.91 0.55 6.74
CA VAL A 86 -1.62 0.47 7.41
C VAL A 86 -1.18 1.85 7.84
N VAL A 87 -0.90 2.02 9.12
CA VAL A 87 -0.20 3.20 9.64
C VAL A 87 1.25 2.82 9.88
N SER A 88 2.16 3.58 9.28
CA SER A 88 3.59 3.33 9.35
C SER A 88 4.37 4.60 9.65
N ASN A 89 5.47 4.45 10.38
CA ASN A 89 6.42 5.53 10.65
C ASN A 89 7.69 5.31 9.82
N HIS A 90 8.15 6.37 9.15
CA HIS A 90 9.31 6.39 8.28
C HIS A 90 10.33 7.38 8.84
N GLY A 91 11.52 6.88 9.20
CA GLY A 91 12.64 7.74 9.57
C GLY A 91 13.25 8.44 8.35
N MET A 92 13.28 9.76 8.33
CA MET A 92 13.88 10.55 7.25
C MET A 92 15.35 10.87 7.54
N SER A 93 16.15 11.10 6.49
CA SER A 93 17.56 11.47 6.60
C SER A 93 17.81 12.78 7.37
N SER A 94 16.80 13.66 7.41
CA SER A 94 16.80 14.91 8.18
C SER A 94 16.60 14.73 9.69
N GLY A 95 16.40 13.49 10.16
CA GLY A 95 16.04 13.19 11.55
C GLY A 95 14.54 13.36 11.86
N ARG A 96 13.74 13.83 10.88
CA ARG A 96 12.28 13.90 11.01
C ARG A 96 11.66 12.51 10.86
N ARG A 97 10.55 12.27 11.56
CA ARG A 97 9.67 11.11 11.37
C ARG A 97 8.46 11.51 10.54
N MET A 98 8.10 10.68 9.56
CA MET A 98 6.92 10.85 8.72
C MET A 98 5.95 9.70 9.01
N PHE A 99 4.70 10.03 9.33
CA PHE A 99 3.66 9.04 9.54
C PHE A 99 2.83 8.93 8.27
N LEU A 100 2.76 7.72 7.71
CA LEU A 100 2.00 7.41 6.53
C LEU A 100 0.83 6.49 6.87
N GLU A 101 -0.36 6.90 6.46
CA GLU A 101 -1.53 6.05 6.35
C GLU A 101 -1.65 5.55 4.92
N VAL A 102 -1.75 4.25 4.74
CA VAL A 102 -1.92 3.61 3.45
C VAL A 102 -3.19 2.76 3.48
N PHE A 103 -4.16 3.12 2.65
CA PHE A 103 -5.27 2.24 2.32
C PHE A 103 -4.88 1.37 1.13
N MET A 104 -5.16 0.07 1.20
CA MET A 104 -4.94 -0.91 0.14
C MET A 104 -6.28 -1.57 -0.16
N LEU A 105 -6.67 -1.53 -1.44
CA LEU A 105 -7.95 -2.03 -1.92
C LEU A 105 -7.71 -2.91 -3.15
N PRO A 106 -8.16 -4.17 -3.15
CA PRO A 106 -8.02 -5.05 -4.30
C PRO A 106 -8.98 -4.64 -5.41
N LEU A 107 -8.54 -4.80 -6.65
CA LEU A 107 -9.35 -4.69 -7.85
C LEU A 107 -9.28 -6.00 -8.62
N GLU A 108 -10.38 -6.38 -9.25
CA GLU A 108 -10.37 -7.49 -10.20
C GLU A 108 -9.66 -7.04 -11.47
N ASN A 109 -8.65 -7.78 -11.91
CA ASN A 109 -7.90 -7.42 -13.11
C ASN A 109 -8.46 -8.15 -14.33
N ASP A 110 -9.30 -7.46 -15.10
CA ASP A 110 -9.88 -7.95 -16.34
C ASP A 110 -8.95 -7.79 -17.56
N MET A 111 -7.72 -7.29 -17.34
CA MET A 111 -6.75 -6.97 -18.41
C MET A 111 -5.47 -7.84 -18.34
N SER A 112 -5.25 -8.55 -17.24
CA SER A 112 -4.09 -9.43 -17.00
C SER A 112 -4.47 -10.45 -15.92
N PRO A 113 -3.90 -11.68 -15.93
CA PRO A 113 -4.22 -12.70 -14.92
C PRO A 113 -3.79 -12.33 -13.49
N ASN A 114 -2.90 -11.35 -13.32
CA ASN A 114 -2.37 -10.97 -12.01
C ASN A 114 -3.33 -9.99 -11.29
N PRO A 115 -3.67 -10.21 -10.02
CA PRO A 115 -4.47 -9.27 -9.24
C PRO A 115 -3.85 -7.88 -9.15
N ILE A 116 -4.69 -6.85 -8.98
CA ILE A 116 -4.25 -5.47 -8.78
C ILE A 116 -4.61 -5.02 -7.37
N VAL A 117 -3.70 -4.31 -6.71
CA VAL A 117 -3.96 -3.61 -5.47
C VAL A 117 -3.80 -2.10 -5.70
N LEU A 118 -4.87 -1.35 -5.43
CA LEU A 118 -4.88 0.10 -5.42
C LEU A 118 -4.47 0.57 -4.02
N CYS A 119 -3.46 1.43 -3.94
CA CYS A 119 -3.06 2.03 -2.69
C CYS A 119 -3.20 3.56 -2.72
N GLN A 120 -3.68 4.10 -1.61
CA GLN A 120 -3.79 5.54 -1.39
C GLN A 120 -2.96 5.86 -0.15
N SER A 121 -1.92 6.69 -0.30
CA SER A 121 -0.91 6.93 0.74
C SER A 121 -0.87 8.38 1.19
N ASN A 122 -1.43 8.68 2.36
CA ASN A 122 -1.44 10.02 2.96
C ASN A 122 -0.38 10.15 4.03
N GLU A 123 0.17 11.36 4.13
CA GLU A 123 0.85 11.78 5.35
C GLU A 123 -0.21 12.17 6.39
N ILE A 124 -0.06 11.64 7.61
CA ILE A 124 -0.92 11.94 8.74
C ILE A 124 -0.09 12.56 9.87
N LYS A 125 -0.77 13.23 10.80
CA LYS A 125 -0.15 13.61 12.07
C LYS A 125 -0.21 12.40 13.01
N PRO A 126 0.80 12.19 13.87
CA PRO A 126 0.68 11.21 14.94
C PRO A 126 -0.48 11.61 15.86
N ASP A 127 -1.23 10.62 16.36
CA ASP A 127 -2.09 10.85 17.52
C ASP A 127 -1.20 11.21 18.71
N THR A 128 -1.65 12.16 19.54
CA THR A 128 -0.86 12.70 20.65
C THR A 128 -0.38 11.65 21.67
N ASP A 129 -1.02 10.47 21.69
CA ASP A 129 -0.67 9.35 22.58
C ASP A 129 0.43 8.42 22.02
N ASP A 130 0.78 8.53 20.74
CA ASP A 130 1.85 7.72 20.11
C ASP A 130 3.24 8.36 20.28
N TYR A 131 3.50 8.96 21.45
CA TYR A 131 4.80 9.51 21.82
C TYR A 131 5.82 8.38 22.06
N ILE A 132 6.27 7.76 20.97
CA ILE A 132 7.28 6.70 20.99
C ILE A 132 8.66 7.37 20.99
N GLY A 133 9.33 7.26 22.14
CA GLY A 133 10.63 7.87 22.45
C GLY A 133 11.70 7.79 21.36
N ASP A 134 12.67 8.69 21.49
CA ASP A 134 13.56 9.23 20.44
C ASP A 134 14.61 8.25 19.85
N ASN A 135 14.47 6.94 20.04
CA ASN A 135 15.55 5.98 19.75
C ASN A 135 15.46 5.23 18.40
N ALA A 136 14.57 5.61 17.48
CA ALA A 136 14.51 4.97 16.16
C ALA A 136 15.56 5.58 15.21
N ARG A 137 16.56 4.77 14.82
CA ARG A 137 17.53 5.12 13.77
C ARG A 137 16.84 5.39 12.43
N LEU A 138 17.43 6.30 11.64
CA LEU A 138 17.23 6.40 10.19
C LEU A 138 17.26 4.98 9.59
N GLU A 139 16.40 4.70 8.60
CA GLU A 139 16.32 3.48 7.77
C GLU A 139 15.19 2.47 8.07
N ASN A 140 14.40 2.65 9.13
CA ASN A 140 13.33 1.70 9.45
C ASN A 140 11.93 2.24 9.15
N VAL A 141 11.23 1.58 8.22
CA VAL A 141 9.77 1.68 8.12
C VAL A 141 9.18 0.76 9.20
N THR A 142 8.55 1.33 10.22
CA THR A 142 7.87 0.55 11.26
C THR A 142 6.38 0.56 11.00
N VAL A 143 5.78 -0.62 10.85
CA VAL A 143 4.31 -0.75 10.85
C VAL A 143 3.86 -0.57 12.30
N MET A 144 3.06 0.46 12.54
CA MET A 144 2.52 0.77 13.87
C MET A 144 1.16 0.13 14.07
N ARG A 145 0.34 0.13 13.02
CA ARG A 145 -1.01 -0.42 13.06
C ARG A 145 -1.39 -0.98 11.70
N ARG A 146 -2.10 -2.11 11.73
CA ARG A 146 -2.77 -2.69 10.57
C ARG A 146 -4.19 -3.03 10.94
N ASP A 147 -5.14 -2.51 10.16
CA ASP A 147 -6.56 -2.80 10.30
C ASP A 147 -7.06 -3.42 8.98
N PHE A 148 -7.90 -4.45 9.05
CA PHE A 148 -8.61 -4.99 7.89
C PHE A 148 -10.06 -4.48 7.87
N MET A 149 -10.59 -4.25 6.68
CA MET A 149 -11.93 -3.73 6.43
C MET A 149 -12.69 -4.71 5.54
N ASP A 150 -13.87 -5.13 5.95
CA ASP A 150 -14.75 -5.92 5.09
C ASP A 150 -15.33 -5.04 3.98
N ILE A 151 -15.13 -5.46 2.73
CA ILE A 151 -15.65 -4.79 1.53
C ILE A 151 -16.83 -5.55 0.89
N GLY A 152 -17.35 -6.56 1.58
CA GLY A 152 -18.43 -7.45 1.13
C GLY A 152 -18.00 -8.90 0.91
N ALA A 153 -16.81 -9.30 1.39
CA ALA A 153 -16.29 -10.66 1.26
C ALA A 153 -15.58 -11.16 2.53
N GLY A 154 -15.74 -10.47 3.66
CA GLY A 154 -15.07 -10.80 4.92
C GLY A 154 -13.72 -10.10 5.08
N ILE A 155 -12.94 -10.56 6.06
CA ILE A 155 -11.62 -10.00 6.41
C ILE A 155 -10.55 -11.08 6.39
N SER A 156 -9.33 -10.70 6.07
CA SER A 156 -8.17 -11.59 6.19
C SER A 156 -7.89 -11.95 7.65
N SER A 157 -7.42 -13.18 7.89
CA SER A 157 -6.92 -13.63 9.19
C SER A 157 -5.41 -13.36 9.37
N PHE A 158 -4.77 -12.69 8.42
CA PHE A 158 -3.33 -12.38 8.48
C PHE A 158 -3.01 -11.52 9.72
N GLN A 159 -1.92 -11.87 10.41
CA GLN A 159 -1.43 -11.15 11.59
C GLN A 159 0.07 -10.87 11.43
N ASP A 160 0.53 -9.80 12.08
CA ASP A 160 1.94 -9.43 12.14
C ASP A 160 2.74 -10.42 13.03
#